data_AF-A0A3R8D9A1-F1
#
_entry.id   AF-A0A3R8D9A1-F1
#
_cell.length_a   1.000
_cell.length_b   1.000
_cell.length_c   1.000
_cell.angle_alpha   90.00
_cell.angle_beta   90.00
_cell.angle_gamma   90.00
#
_symmetry.space_group_name_H-M   'P 1'
#
loop_
_entity.id
_entity.type
_entity.pdbx_description
1 polymer ?
#
loop_
_entity_poly.entity_id
_entity_poly.type
_entity_poly.pdbx_seq_one_letter_code
_entity_poly.pdbx_strand_id
1 'polypeptide(L)'
;AFRTFITSSSYNSTTDSNKQLVVLAQTNCYHGDTLGTMHVAEPSVFNLSQHPWYKPKAIFAAPPTVSLSAVSGKQGVTVTWPEVDPAFALHLESLDDLFDPTSRDATAAAAAYEAYVTDLLDHHVPPHAVVGALVLEPVLIGAGHSFTANPVGCAAALTALDMYDSLGQDDATPRVYWDPATVAAVGQSTRVVRAFQLGTVVVFELASEGKGYEATGAQDFIRHLRTDGIYARALGNVIYIMCSPLTTTDVCRQVLQKVAKVVLG
;
A
#
# COMPACT_ATOMS: atom_id res chain seq x y z
N ALA A 1 8.44 -26.42 -4.99
CA ALA A 1 9.43 -25.57 -4.30
C ALA A 1 9.09 -25.40 -2.82
N PHE A 2 7.95 -24.80 -2.45
CA PHE A 2 7.57 -24.62 -1.02
C PHE A 2 7.43 -25.93 -0.22
N ARG A 3 6.95 -27.00 -0.87
CA ARG A 3 6.80 -28.33 -0.26
C ARG A 3 8.14 -29.04 0.04
N THR A 4 9.23 -28.63 -0.60
CA THR A 4 10.52 -29.34 -0.55
C THR A 4 11.42 -28.79 0.56
N PHE A 5 11.33 -27.51 0.92
CA PHE A 5 12.18 -26.93 1.96
C PHE A 5 11.73 -27.30 3.38
N ILE A 6 10.41 -27.40 3.61
CA ILE A 6 9.86 -27.84 4.90
C ILE A 6 10.25 -29.30 5.23
N THR A 7 10.59 -30.11 4.23
CA THR A 7 10.91 -31.52 4.41
C THR A 7 12.41 -31.81 4.60
N SER A 8 13.31 -30.86 4.32
CA SER A 8 14.77 -31.12 4.30
C SER A 8 15.56 -30.52 5.45
N SER A 9 15.04 -29.48 6.11
CA SER A 9 15.68 -28.89 7.30
C SER A 9 15.04 -29.50 8.53
N SER A 10 15.84 -29.81 9.55
CA SER A 10 15.48 -30.39 10.86
C SER A 10 14.51 -29.55 11.71
N TYR A 11 13.65 -28.75 11.08
CA TYR A 11 12.39 -28.32 11.65
C TYR A 11 11.51 -29.58 11.76
N ASN A 12 11.22 -29.98 12.99
CA ASN A 12 10.30 -31.08 13.28
C ASN A 12 8.86 -30.61 12.96
N SER A 13 8.62 -30.23 11.70
CA SER A 13 7.29 -30.11 11.16
C SER A 13 6.83 -31.56 11.01
N THR A 14 6.21 -32.08 12.06
CA THR A 14 4.97 -32.81 11.86
C THR A 14 4.04 -31.88 11.08
N THR A 15 4.25 -31.75 9.77
CA THR A 15 3.22 -31.28 8.87
C THR A 15 2.19 -32.38 8.93
N ASP A 16 1.30 -32.27 9.92
CA ASP A 16 0.08 -33.01 9.95
C ASP A 16 -0.53 -32.80 8.57
N SER A 17 -0.53 -33.86 7.75
CA SER A 17 -0.95 -33.80 6.35
C SER A 17 -2.40 -33.32 6.19
N ASN A 18 -3.12 -33.24 7.31
CA ASN A 18 -4.46 -32.72 7.43
C ASN A 18 -4.55 -31.19 7.58
N LYS A 19 -3.44 -30.49 7.86
CA LYS A 19 -3.45 -29.03 8.03
C LYS A 19 -3.14 -28.28 6.74
N GLN A 20 -3.95 -27.27 6.46
CA GLN A 20 -3.80 -26.37 5.32
C GLN A 20 -2.79 -25.28 5.62
N LEU A 21 -1.81 -25.11 4.74
CA LEU A 21 -0.91 -23.96 4.80
C LEU A 21 -1.65 -22.68 4.37
N VAL A 22 -1.54 -21.64 5.19
CA VAL A 22 -2.03 -20.28 4.92
C VAL A 22 -0.91 -19.26 5.16
N VAL A 23 -1.08 -18.03 4.68
CA VAL A 23 -0.15 -16.92 4.93
C VAL A 23 -0.79 -15.85 5.81
N LEU A 24 0.01 -15.03 6.49
CA LEU A 24 -0.48 -13.79 7.09
C LEU A 24 -0.44 -12.69 6.02
N ALA A 25 -1.58 -12.07 5.74
CA ALA A 25 -1.72 -11.00 4.77
C ALA A 25 -2.36 -9.77 5.40
N GLN A 26 -2.16 -8.60 4.80
CA GLN A 26 -2.87 -7.39 5.23
C GLN A 26 -4.29 -7.38 4.66
N THR A 27 -5.26 -6.89 5.42
CA THR A 27 -6.59 -6.58 4.86
C THR A 27 -6.44 -5.56 3.73
N ASN A 28 -7.31 -5.65 2.72
CA ASN A 28 -7.30 -4.83 1.50
C ASN A 28 -6.01 -4.92 0.67
N CYS A 29 -5.14 -5.91 0.89
CA CYS A 29 -3.94 -6.10 0.08
C CYS A 29 -4.28 -6.55 -1.36
N TYR A 30 -3.36 -6.25 -2.29
CA TYR A 30 -3.43 -6.69 -3.67
C TYR A 30 -2.07 -7.23 -4.11
N HIS A 31 -2.06 -8.44 -4.68
CA HIS A 31 -0.85 -9.12 -5.13
C HIS A 31 -0.90 -9.55 -6.61
N GLY A 32 -1.95 -9.19 -7.34
CA GLY A 32 -2.15 -9.59 -8.74
C GLY A 32 -3.34 -10.52 -8.96
N ASP A 33 -3.74 -10.66 -10.22
CA ASP A 33 -4.96 -11.38 -10.64
C ASP A 33 -4.71 -12.84 -11.04
N THR A 34 -3.48 -13.34 -10.89
CA THR A 34 -3.25 -14.78 -11.09
C THR A 34 -3.81 -15.57 -9.91
N LEU A 35 -4.28 -16.81 -10.14
CA LEU A 35 -4.99 -17.57 -9.11
C LEU A 35 -4.20 -17.70 -7.78
N GLY A 36 -2.89 -17.91 -7.87
CA GLY A 36 -2.03 -18.03 -6.69
C GLY A 36 -1.90 -16.73 -5.89
N THR A 37 -1.83 -15.59 -6.56
CA THR A 37 -1.79 -14.27 -5.91
C THR A 37 -3.16 -13.87 -5.37
N MET A 38 -4.24 -14.21 -6.08
CA MET A 38 -5.60 -13.99 -5.62
C MET A 38 -5.91 -14.75 -4.33
N HIS A 39 -5.38 -15.98 -4.14
CA HIS A 39 -5.56 -16.75 -2.90
C HIS A 39 -5.05 -16.03 -1.64
N VAL A 40 -4.21 -15.00 -1.77
CA VAL A 40 -3.67 -14.21 -0.66
C VAL A 40 -4.49 -12.93 -0.40
N ALA A 41 -5.47 -12.60 -1.24
CA ALA A 41 -6.35 -11.45 -1.05
C ALA A 41 -7.65 -11.81 -0.32
N GLU A 42 -8.28 -10.84 0.35
CA GLU A 42 -9.54 -11.06 1.07
C GLU A 42 -10.70 -11.39 0.12
N PRO A 43 -11.64 -12.27 0.51
CA PRO A 43 -12.88 -12.47 -0.22
C PRO A 43 -13.60 -11.14 -0.47
N SER A 44 -13.86 -10.83 -1.73
CA SER A 44 -14.54 -9.60 -2.14
C SER A 44 -15.34 -9.80 -3.43
N VAL A 45 -16.11 -8.79 -3.82
CA VAL A 45 -16.82 -8.76 -5.10
C VAL A 45 -15.90 -8.94 -6.31
N PHE A 46 -14.60 -8.64 -6.16
CA PHE A 46 -13.60 -8.72 -7.22
C PHE A 46 -13.05 -10.13 -7.45
N ASN A 47 -13.10 -11.04 -6.47
CA ASN A 47 -12.51 -12.37 -6.63
C ASN A 47 -13.53 -13.50 -6.50
N LEU A 48 -14.59 -13.32 -5.71
CA LEU A 48 -15.62 -14.34 -5.50
C LEU A 48 -16.38 -14.67 -6.78
N SER A 49 -16.66 -13.67 -7.61
CA SER A 49 -17.41 -13.83 -8.86
C SER A 49 -16.54 -14.07 -10.09
N GLN A 50 -15.28 -13.63 -10.06
CA GLN A 50 -14.41 -13.65 -11.23
C GLN A 50 -13.74 -15.00 -11.47
N HIS A 51 -13.40 -15.76 -10.41
CA HIS A 51 -12.63 -16.98 -10.56
C HIS A 51 -13.23 -18.16 -9.75
N PRO A 52 -13.80 -19.20 -10.39
CA PRO A 52 -14.49 -20.30 -9.70
C PRO A 52 -13.58 -21.16 -8.80
N TRP A 53 -12.26 -21.09 -9.01
CA TRP A 53 -11.27 -21.79 -8.15
C TRP A 53 -10.61 -20.89 -7.10
N TYR A 54 -11.07 -19.66 -6.94
CA TYR A 54 -10.60 -18.81 -5.86
C TYR A 54 -10.92 -19.47 -4.50
N LYS A 55 -9.90 -19.52 -3.64
CA LYS A 55 -10.00 -19.99 -2.27
C LYS A 55 -9.09 -19.10 -1.42
N PRO A 56 -9.60 -18.39 -0.40
CA PRO A 56 -8.75 -17.64 0.49
C PRO A 56 -7.80 -18.60 1.21
N LYS A 57 -6.50 -18.30 1.16
CA LYS A 57 -5.42 -19.05 1.83
C LYS A 57 -4.56 -18.10 2.66
N ALA A 58 -5.22 -17.16 3.34
CA ALA A 58 -4.58 -16.22 4.22
C ALA A 58 -5.42 -15.96 5.48
N ILE A 59 -4.74 -15.58 6.54
CA ILE A 59 -5.30 -14.88 7.69
C ILE A 59 -5.02 -13.40 7.48
N PHE A 60 -6.00 -12.54 7.72
CA PHE A 60 -5.92 -11.13 7.38
C PHE A 60 -5.77 -10.27 8.63
N ALA A 61 -4.64 -9.58 8.72
CA ALA A 61 -4.37 -8.58 9.73
C ALA A 61 -4.77 -7.20 9.20
N ALA A 62 -5.57 -6.46 9.96
CA ALA A 62 -5.91 -5.08 9.63
C ALA A 62 -4.83 -4.14 10.17
N PRO A 63 -4.00 -3.51 9.31
CA PRO A 63 -2.94 -2.65 9.77
C PRO A 63 -3.46 -1.26 10.16
N PRO A 64 -2.77 -0.54 11.06
CA PRO A 64 -2.97 0.90 11.20
C PRO A 64 -2.72 1.62 9.86
N THR A 65 -3.40 2.74 9.64
CA THR A 65 -3.27 3.56 8.44
C THR A 65 -2.68 4.93 8.77
N VAL A 66 -1.99 5.53 7.81
CA VAL A 66 -1.32 6.82 7.97
C VAL A 66 -1.96 7.85 7.04
N SER A 67 -2.15 9.06 7.55
CA SER A 67 -2.59 10.21 6.76
C SER A 67 -1.89 11.48 7.25
N LEU A 68 -1.86 12.52 6.41
CA LEU A 68 -1.36 13.83 6.82
C LEU A 68 -2.31 14.44 7.87
N SER A 69 -1.75 14.95 8.96
CA SER A 69 -2.52 15.59 10.05
C SER A 69 -3.17 16.90 9.65
N ALA A 70 -2.83 17.46 8.48
CA ALA A 70 -3.45 18.68 7.98
C ALA A 70 -4.98 18.54 7.89
N VAL A 71 -5.48 17.33 7.67
CA VAL A 71 -6.92 17.00 7.68
C VAL A 71 -7.57 17.23 9.05
N SER A 72 -6.82 17.08 10.16
CA SER A 72 -7.27 17.37 11.53
C SER A 72 -6.82 18.75 12.05
N GLY A 73 -6.31 19.62 11.17
CA GLY A 73 -5.85 20.97 11.50
C GLY A 73 -4.49 21.04 12.21
N LYS A 74 -3.72 19.95 12.22
CA LYS A 74 -2.37 19.89 12.80
C LYS A 74 -1.31 19.69 11.71
N GLN A 75 -0.07 20.09 11.96
CA GLN A 75 1.06 19.74 11.07
C GLN A 75 1.61 18.37 11.44
N GLY A 76 2.07 17.60 10.46
CA GLY A 76 2.65 16.27 10.68
C GLY A 76 1.81 15.12 10.11
N VAL A 77 1.88 13.94 10.73
CA VAL A 77 1.12 12.75 10.33
C VAL A 77 0.31 12.16 11.47
N THR A 78 -0.83 11.58 11.13
CA THR A 78 -1.73 10.90 12.04
C THR A 78 -1.79 9.43 11.64
N VAL A 79 -1.51 8.55 12.59
CA VAL A 79 -1.74 7.11 12.49
C VAL A 79 -3.05 6.78 13.18
N THR A 80 -3.96 6.10 12.48
CA THR A 80 -5.25 5.64 13.01
C THR A 80 -5.42 4.15 12.79
N TRP A 81 -6.27 3.51 13.58
CA TRP A 81 -6.48 2.06 13.47
C TRP A 81 -7.96 1.66 13.46
N PRO A 82 -8.73 2.15 12.47
CA PRO A 82 -10.19 2.14 12.54
C PRO A 82 -10.82 0.74 12.61
N GLU A 83 -10.17 -0.28 12.07
CA GLU A 83 -10.69 -1.65 12.04
C GLU A 83 -10.49 -2.42 13.35
N VAL A 84 -9.52 -2.03 14.18
CA VAL A 84 -9.15 -2.74 15.41
C VAL A 84 -9.43 -1.90 16.65
N ASP A 85 -9.01 -0.64 16.65
CA ASP A 85 -9.30 0.33 17.70
C ASP A 85 -9.69 1.68 17.07
N PRO A 86 -11.00 1.94 16.86
CA PRO A 86 -11.49 3.20 16.30
C PRO A 86 -11.10 4.44 17.10
N ALA A 87 -10.75 4.29 18.39
CA ALA A 87 -10.30 5.38 19.24
C ALA A 87 -8.79 5.61 19.14
N PHE A 88 -8.04 4.68 18.55
CA PHE A 88 -6.59 4.82 18.37
C PHE A 88 -6.27 5.96 17.42
N ALA A 89 -5.56 6.95 17.94
CA ALA A 89 -4.99 8.04 17.17
C ALA A 89 -3.62 8.41 17.74
N LEU A 90 -2.60 8.31 16.90
CA LEU A 90 -1.24 8.71 17.23
C LEU A 90 -0.81 9.83 16.29
N HIS A 91 -0.42 10.95 16.87
CA HIS A 91 0.10 12.09 16.14
C HIS A 91 1.63 12.12 16.19
N LEU A 92 2.26 12.39 15.06
CA LEU A 92 3.70 12.56 14.90
C LEU A 92 3.96 13.88 14.18
N GLU A 93 5.08 14.53 14.47
CA GLU A 93 5.41 15.85 13.93
C GLU A 93 5.80 15.78 12.44
N SER A 94 6.34 14.66 11.99
CA SER A 94 6.81 14.47 10.62
C SER A 94 6.65 13.04 10.10
N LEU A 95 6.89 12.85 8.80
CA LEU A 95 7.05 11.52 8.20
C LEU A 95 8.34 10.85 8.68
N ASP A 96 9.38 11.61 9.05
CA ASP A 96 10.64 11.02 9.51
C ASP A 96 10.45 10.32 10.87
N ASP A 97 9.66 10.92 11.77
CA ASP A 97 9.30 10.30 13.06
C ASP A 97 8.48 9.01 12.90
N LEU A 98 7.78 8.85 11.77
CA LEU A 98 7.05 7.62 11.45
C LEU A 98 8.01 6.49 11.08
N PHE A 99 9.11 6.81 10.41
CA PHE A 99 10.08 5.84 9.89
C PHE A 99 11.32 5.66 10.77
N ASP A 100 11.46 6.42 11.86
CA ASP A 100 12.56 6.25 12.81
C ASP A 100 12.34 5.02 13.72
N PRO A 101 13.08 3.91 13.54
CA PRO A 101 12.88 2.71 14.35
C PRO A 101 13.24 2.94 15.82
N THR A 102 14.17 3.86 16.11
CA THR A 102 14.66 4.06 17.48
C THR A 102 13.61 4.70 18.38
N SER A 103 12.82 5.62 17.85
CA SER A 103 11.69 6.24 18.58
C SER A 103 10.41 5.40 18.54
N ARG A 104 10.26 4.47 17.60
CA ARG A 104 9.01 3.73 17.37
C ARG A 104 8.93 2.38 18.06
N ASP A 105 10.01 1.61 18.11
CA ASP A 105 9.97 0.21 18.57
C ASP A 105 9.68 0.08 20.08
N ALA A 106 10.09 1.07 20.88
CA ALA A 106 9.88 1.09 22.33
C ALA A 106 8.59 1.83 22.75
N THR A 107 7.57 1.91 21.90
CA THR A 107 6.33 2.66 22.16
C THR A 107 5.16 1.77 22.59
N ALA A 108 4.19 2.36 23.28
CA ALA A 108 2.92 1.69 23.57
C ALA A 108 2.16 1.27 22.29
N ALA A 109 2.33 2.02 21.19
CA ALA A 109 1.76 1.67 19.90
C ALA A 109 2.40 0.41 19.30
N ALA A 110 3.73 0.27 19.41
CA ALA A 110 4.42 -0.95 18.99
C ALA A 110 3.97 -2.16 19.83
N ALA A 111 3.92 -2.02 21.16
CA ALA A 111 3.42 -3.07 22.05
C ALA A 111 1.96 -3.46 21.75
N ALA A 112 1.09 -2.49 21.45
CA ALA A 112 -0.30 -2.76 21.06
C ALA A 112 -0.39 -3.51 19.73
N TYR A 113 0.45 -3.13 18.75
CA TYR A 113 0.49 -3.82 17.46
C TYR A 113 1.05 -5.25 17.58
N GLU A 114 2.09 -5.45 18.40
CA GLU A 114 2.63 -6.77 18.71
C GLU A 114 1.59 -7.66 19.38
N ALA A 115 0.87 -7.14 20.39
CA ALA A 115 -0.20 -7.86 21.07
C ALA A 115 -1.32 -8.27 20.11
N TYR A 116 -1.72 -7.38 19.19
CA TYR A 116 -2.72 -7.68 18.17
C TYR A 116 -2.27 -8.79 17.21
N VAL A 117 -1.04 -8.72 16.68
CA VAL A 117 -0.52 -9.74 15.77
C VAL A 117 -0.39 -11.08 16.49
N THR A 118 0.06 -11.07 17.75
CA THR A 118 0.19 -12.27 18.59
C THR A 118 -1.18 -12.91 18.83
N ASP A 119 -2.17 -12.12 19.24
CA ASP A 119 -3.55 -12.59 19.44
C ASP A 119 -4.14 -13.20 18.16
N LEU A 120 -3.91 -12.57 17.01
CA LEU A 120 -4.33 -13.07 15.71
C LEU A 120 -3.70 -14.43 15.37
N LEU A 121 -2.41 -14.62 15.69
CA LEU A 121 -1.72 -15.89 15.45
C LEU A 121 -2.13 -17.00 16.42
N ASP A 122 -2.35 -16.65 17.69
CA ASP A 122 -2.65 -17.63 18.74
C ASP A 122 -4.12 -18.05 18.77
N HIS A 123 -5.05 -17.13 18.47
CA HIS A 123 -6.48 -17.35 18.66
C HIS A 123 -7.31 -17.32 17.38
N HIS A 124 -6.83 -16.71 16.29
CA HIS A 124 -7.62 -16.53 15.06
C HIS A 124 -7.20 -17.45 13.90
N VAL A 125 -6.13 -18.23 14.06
CA VAL A 125 -5.75 -19.27 13.10
C VAL A 125 -6.66 -20.50 13.29
N PRO A 126 -7.42 -20.93 12.25
CA PRO A 126 -8.26 -22.11 12.36
C PRO A 126 -7.45 -23.36 12.76
N PRO A 127 -8.00 -24.30 13.56
CA PRO A 127 -7.26 -25.48 14.01
C PRO A 127 -6.70 -26.37 12.88
N HIS A 128 -7.34 -26.32 11.72
CA HIS A 128 -6.96 -27.03 10.51
C HIS A 128 -5.97 -26.24 9.63
N ALA A 129 -5.50 -25.08 10.06
CA ALA A 129 -4.58 -24.23 9.32
C ALA A 129 -3.26 -24.05 10.07
N VAL A 130 -2.20 -23.75 9.31
CA VAL A 130 -0.90 -23.34 9.85
C VAL A 130 -0.44 -22.13 9.04
N VAL A 131 -0.11 -21.04 9.73
CA VAL A 131 0.49 -19.86 9.11
C VAL A 131 1.96 -20.18 8.79
N GLY A 132 2.34 -20.00 7.53
CA GLY A 132 3.72 -20.13 7.09
C GLY A 132 4.19 -18.89 6.34
N ALA A 133 5.50 -18.67 6.36
CA ALA A 133 6.18 -17.64 5.59
C ALA A 133 7.24 -18.29 4.68
N LEU A 134 7.50 -17.66 3.54
CA LEU A 134 8.57 -18.04 2.63
C LEU A 134 9.64 -16.97 2.62
N VAL A 135 10.85 -17.33 3.04
CA VAL A 135 12.06 -16.58 2.70
C VAL A 135 12.78 -17.38 1.63
N LEU A 136 12.92 -16.83 0.41
CA LEU A 136 13.62 -17.49 -0.69
C LEU A 136 15.03 -16.93 -0.83
N GLU A 137 16.02 -17.81 -0.71
CA GLU A 137 17.32 -17.65 -1.38
C GLU A 137 17.31 -18.53 -2.64
N PRO A 138 17.63 -17.99 -3.83
CA PRO A 138 17.35 -18.68 -5.08
C PRO A 138 18.37 -19.80 -5.33
N VAL A 139 17.93 -21.06 -5.26
CA VAL A 139 18.78 -22.21 -5.65
C VAL A 139 18.19 -22.99 -6.85
N LEU A 140 16.89 -23.26 -6.90
CA LEU A 140 16.19 -23.68 -8.13
C LEU A 140 14.66 -23.67 -7.91
N ILE A 141 13.91 -22.99 -8.78
CA ILE A 141 12.44 -22.93 -8.70
C ILE A 141 11.87 -23.41 -10.03
N GLY A 142 10.90 -24.34 -9.98
CA GLY A 142 10.12 -24.77 -11.15
C GLY A 142 9.09 -23.73 -11.62
N ALA A 143 9.43 -22.44 -11.53
CA ALA A 143 8.62 -21.32 -11.98
C ALA A 143 9.41 -20.54 -13.02
N GLY A 144 8.83 -20.36 -14.19
CA GLY A 144 9.43 -19.67 -15.33
C GLY A 144 8.39 -19.45 -16.43
N HIS A 145 8.76 -18.68 -17.44
CA HIS A 145 7.94 -18.41 -18.61
C HIS A 145 8.83 -18.38 -19.87
N SER A 146 8.26 -18.50 -21.06
CA SER A 146 9.02 -18.55 -22.32
C SER A 146 9.89 -17.31 -22.59
N PHE A 147 9.61 -16.21 -21.90
CA PHE A 147 10.35 -14.94 -21.99
C PHE A 147 11.18 -14.64 -20.73
N THR A 148 11.45 -15.64 -19.89
CA THR A 148 12.25 -15.43 -18.67
C THR A 148 13.60 -14.83 -19.06
N ALA A 149 13.98 -13.74 -18.36
CA ALA A 149 15.16 -12.95 -18.67
C ALA A 149 15.23 -12.49 -20.14
N ASN A 150 14.11 -12.02 -20.70
CA ASN A 150 14.08 -11.47 -22.05
C ASN A 150 15.14 -10.34 -22.19
N PRO A 151 16.06 -10.44 -23.16
CA PRO A 151 17.20 -9.53 -23.24
C PRO A 151 16.81 -8.08 -23.52
N VAL A 152 15.72 -7.84 -24.27
CA VAL A 152 15.21 -6.48 -24.53
C VAL A 152 14.65 -5.86 -23.26
N GLY A 153 13.87 -6.62 -22.48
CA GLY A 153 13.35 -6.19 -21.19
C GLY A 153 14.48 -5.93 -20.18
N CYS A 154 15.49 -6.81 -20.13
CA CYS A 154 16.67 -6.61 -19.29
C CYS A 154 17.45 -5.36 -19.67
N ALA A 155 17.69 -5.11 -20.97
CA ALA A 155 18.39 -3.91 -21.42
C ALA A 155 17.62 -2.63 -21.07
N ALA A 156 16.30 -2.60 -21.28
CA ALA A 156 15.47 -1.46 -20.92
C ALA A 156 15.45 -1.22 -19.40
N ALA A 157 15.43 -2.27 -18.58
CA ALA A 157 15.48 -2.16 -17.12
C ALA A 157 16.84 -1.60 -16.64
N LEU A 158 17.96 -2.07 -17.22
CA LEU A 158 19.28 -1.52 -16.91
C LEU A 158 19.38 -0.03 -17.24
N THR A 159 18.91 0.38 -18.42
CA THR A 159 18.88 1.80 -18.78
C THR A 159 18.01 2.63 -17.83
N ALA A 160 16.86 2.11 -17.40
CA ALA A 160 16.02 2.81 -16.42
C ALA A 160 16.71 2.95 -15.05
N LEU A 161 17.45 1.91 -14.61
CA LEU A 161 18.25 1.98 -13.39
C LEU A 161 19.36 3.02 -13.50
N ASP A 162 20.11 3.05 -14.60
CA ASP A 162 21.14 4.08 -14.85
C ASP A 162 20.55 5.50 -14.80
N MET A 163 19.34 5.68 -15.37
CA MET A 163 18.62 6.95 -15.31
C MET A 163 18.19 7.32 -13.88
N TYR A 164 17.81 6.35 -13.05
CA TYR A 164 17.45 6.62 -11.66
C TYR A 164 18.67 6.87 -10.77
N ASP A 165 19.78 6.18 -11.00
CA ASP A 165 21.04 6.44 -10.30
C ASP A 165 21.52 7.87 -10.54
N SER A 166 21.34 8.41 -11.75
CA SER A 166 21.65 9.82 -12.03
C SER A 166 20.82 10.82 -11.22
N LEU A 167 19.64 10.44 -10.72
CA LEU A 167 18.81 11.31 -9.87
C LEU A 167 19.34 11.38 -8.43
N GLY A 168 20.07 10.35 -7.97
CA GLY A 168 20.57 10.23 -6.61
C GLY A 168 21.96 10.81 -6.37
N GLN A 169 22.66 11.27 -7.42
CA GLN A 169 24.06 11.73 -7.28
C GLN A 169 24.22 13.15 -6.73
N ASP A 170 23.17 13.98 -6.79
CA ASP A 170 23.30 15.43 -6.53
C ASP A 170 22.72 15.91 -5.18
N ASP A 171 21.99 15.09 -4.42
CA ASP A 171 21.33 15.58 -3.20
C ASP A 171 21.25 14.52 -2.10
N ALA A 172 21.71 14.87 -0.90
CA ALA A 172 21.55 14.05 0.30
C ALA A 172 20.10 14.02 0.80
N THR A 173 19.26 14.92 0.29
CA THR A 173 17.87 15.05 0.70
C THR A 173 16.92 14.34 -0.28
N PRO A 174 15.94 13.57 0.21
CA PRO A 174 14.93 12.96 -0.65
C PRO A 174 14.16 14.02 -1.44
N ARG A 175 14.07 13.82 -2.76
CA ARG A 175 13.36 14.74 -3.64
C ARG A 175 11.87 14.84 -3.27
N VAL A 176 11.42 16.05 -2.95
CA VAL A 176 10.01 16.34 -2.70
C VAL A 176 9.32 16.73 -4.01
N TYR A 177 8.45 15.87 -4.54
CA TYR A 177 7.73 16.12 -5.79
C TYR A 177 6.53 17.04 -5.59
N TRP A 178 5.82 16.88 -4.48
CA TRP A 178 4.55 17.53 -4.20
C TRP A 178 4.74 18.58 -3.11
N ASP A 179 4.35 19.82 -3.39
CA ASP A 179 4.47 20.92 -2.43
C ASP A 179 3.65 20.63 -1.16
N PRO A 180 4.30 20.41 0.01
CA PRO A 180 3.61 20.01 1.24
C PRO A 180 2.56 21.04 1.69
N ALA A 181 2.81 22.33 1.47
CA ALA A 181 1.89 23.39 1.85
C ALA A 181 0.59 23.31 1.04
N THR A 182 0.69 23.12 -0.28
CA THR A 182 -0.49 22.95 -1.14
C THR A 182 -1.24 21.65 -0.81
N VAL A 183 -0.54 20.53 -0.57
CA VAL A 183 -1.21 19.29 -0.17
C VAL A 183 -1.94 19.43 1.17
N ALA A 184 -1.31 20.09 2.15
CA ALA A 184 -1.94 20.39 3.43
C ALA A 184 -3.18 21.29 3.27
N ALA A 185 -3.10 22.33 2.45
CA ALA A 185 -4.23 23.21 2.17
C ALA A 185 -5.42 22.47 1.52
N VAL A 186 -5.15 21.58 0.56
CA VAL A 186 -6.20 20.72 -0.03
C VAL A 186 -6.75 19.75 1.01
N GLY A 187 -5.88 19.18 1.86
CA GLY A 187 -6.26 18.26 2.93
C GLY A 187 -7.16 18.86 4.01
N GLN A 188 -7.10 20.18 4.22
CA GLN A 188 -7.97 20.91 5.16
C GLN A 188 -9.40 21.15 4.64
N SER A 189 -9.65 20.86 3.36
CA SER A 189 -10.99 20.98 2.78
C SER A 189 -11.97 19.99 3.43
N THR A 190 -13.19 20.43 3.71
CA THR A 190 -14.28 19.55 4.19
C THR A 190 -14.66 18.46 3.18
N ARG A 191 -14.20 18.59 1.93
CA ARG A 191 -14.37 17.59 0.88
C ARG A 191 -13.31 16.49 0.91
N VAL A 192 -12.28 16.59 1.75
CA VAL A 192 -11.19 15.62 1.84
C VAL A 192 -11.23 14.93 3.20
N VAL A 193 -11.26 13.60 3.19
CA VAL A 193 -11.28 12.74 4.39
C VAL A 193 -9.87 12.34 4.80
N ARG A 194 -8.98 12.11 3.82
CA ARG A 194 -7.57 11.80 4.04
C ARG A 194 -6.73 12.35 2.90
N ALA A 195 -5.54 12.81 3.21
CA ALA A 195 -4.52 13.16 2.23
C ALA A 195 -3.21 12.45 2.60
N PHE A 196 -2.45 12.02 1.60
CA PHE A 196 -1.12 11.45 1.80
C PHE A 196 -0.23 11.75 0.60
N GLN A 197 1.07 11.94 0.85
CA GLN A 197 2.07 12.12 -0.20
C GLN A 197 3.35 11.40 0.19
N LEU A 198 3.98 10.73 -0.78
CA LEU A 198 5.31 10.15 -0.61
C LEU A 198 5.93 9.93 -2.00
N GLY A 199 7.14 10.46 -2.18
CA GLY A 199 7.86 10.36 -3.45
C GLY A 199 7.02 10.85 -4.62
N THR A 200 6.87 10.02 -5.65
CA THR A 200 6.16 10.36 -6.88
C THR A 200 4.63 10.27 -6.78
N VAL A 201 4.07 10.03 -5.59
CA VAL A 201 2.63 9.78 -5.41
C VAL A 201 2.03 10.80 -4.44
N VAL A 202 0.88 11.36 -4.83
CA VAL A 202 -0.02 12.15 -3.96
C VAL A 202 -1.44 11.61 -4.09
N VAL A 203 -2.13 11.52 -2.95
CA VAL A 203 -3.50 11.00 -2.87
C VAL A 203 -4.40 11.90 -2.03
N PHE A 204 -5.65 12.01 -2.47
CA PHE A 204 -6.73 12.65 -1.74
C PHE A 204 -7.95 11.72 -1.74
N GLU A 205 -8.36 11.27 -0.56
CA GLU A 205 -9.63 10.58 -0.38
C GLU A 205 -10.72 11.61 -0.15
N LEU A 206 -11.73 11.59 -1.03
CA LEU A 206 -12.83 12.53 -0.98
C LEU A 206 -13.98 12.07 -0.08
N ALA A 207 -14.63 13.04 0.56
CA ALA A 207 -15.88 12.82 1.28
C ALA A 207 -17.00 12.48 0.29
N SER A 208 -17.74 11.41 0.56
CA SER A 208 -18.79 10.88 -0.31
C SER A 208 -19.75 10.04 0.52
N GLU A 209 -21.01 9.94 0.08
CA GLU A 209 -22.03 9.13 0.77
C GLU A 209 -21.75 7.61 0.67
N GLY A 210 -20.96 7.18 -0.34
CA GLY A 210 -20.51 5.79 -0.51
C GLY A 210 -19.07 5.58 -0.02
N LYS A 211 -18.72 4.34 0.37
CA LYS A 211 -17.35 3.94 0.76
C LYS A 211 -16.71 3.05 -0.33
N GLY A 212 -15.39 3.08 -0.42
CA GLY A 212 -14.63 2.19 -1.31
C GLY A 212 -14.90 2.43 -2.80
N TYR A 213 -14.76 1.37 -3.61
CA TYR A 213 -14.83 1.43 -5.08
C TYR A 213 -16.21 1.74 -5.67
N GLU A 214 -17.29 1.58 -4.89
CA GLU A 214 -18.66 1.86 -5.33
C GLU A 214 -18.99 3.35 -5.34
N ALA A 215 -18.12 4.17 -4.76
CA ALA A 215 -18.38 5.56 -4.57
C ALA A 215 -17.97 6.38 -5.82
N THR A 216 -18.89 7.20 -6.32
CA THR A 216 -18.74 7.96 -7.56
C THR A 216 -18.16 9.36 -7.35
N GLY A 217 -17.89 9.73 -6.09
CA GLY A 217 -17.49 11.08 -5.70
C GLY A 217 -16.27 11.61 -6.44
N ALA A 218 -15.29 10.75 -6.77
CA ALA A 218 -14.09 11.16 -7.50
C ALA A 218 -14.29 11.28 -9.03
N GLN A 219 -15.31 10.67 -9.62
CA GLN A 219 -15.47 10.62 -11.09
C GLN A 219 -15.66 12.00 -11.70
N ASP A 220 -16.39 12.88 -11.02
CA ASP A 220 -16.60 14.25 -11.48
C ASP A 220 -15.31 15.07 -11.41
N PHE A 221 -14.49 14.89 -10.37
CA PHE A 221 -13.16 15.52 -10.28
C PHE A 221 -12.23 15.03 -11.39
N ILE A 222 -12.21 13.72 -11.67
CA ILE A 222 -11.42 13.15 -12.78
C ILE A 222 -11.87 13.74 -14.13
N ARG A 223 -13.18 13.96 -14.33
CA ARG A 223 -13.69 14.57 -15.56
C ARG A 223 -13.19 16.00 -15.75
N HIS A 224 -13.16 16.81 -14.69
CA HIS A 224 -12.61 18.16 -14.72
C HIS A 224 -11.07 18.16 -14.89
N LEU A 225 -10.35 17.29 -14.18
CA LEU A 225 -8.90 17.15 -14.37
C LEU A 225 -8.54 16.80 -15.81
N ARG A 226 -9.37 16.00 -16.48
CA ARG A 226 -9.18 15.65 -17.88
C ARG A 226 -9.30 16.85 -18.81
N THR A 227 -10.19 17.81 -18.54
CA THR A 227 -10.29 19.04 -19.35
C THR A 227 -9.05 19.91 -19.21
N ASP A 228 -8.32 19.79 -18.10
CA ASP A 228 -7.05 20.47 -17.86
C ASP A 228 -5.82 19.69 -18.35
N GLY A 229 -6.03 18.58 -19.08
CA GLY A 229 -4.99 17.72 -19.62
C GLY A 229 -4.35 16.75 -18.62
N ILE A 230 -4.95 16.58 -17.44
CA ILE A 230 -4.47 15.67 -16.40
C ILE A 230 -5.22 14.35 -16.48
N TYR A 231 -4.52 13.30 -16.91
CA TYR A 231 -5.04 11.94 -16.96
C TYR A 231 -4.84 11.23 -15.61
N ALA A 232 -5.69 11.55 -14.64
CA ALA A 232 -5.77 10.84 -13.37
C ALA A 232 -6.76 9.65 -13.47
N ARG A 233 -6.62 8.70 -12.54
CA ARG A 233 -7.59 7.62 -12.32
C ARG A 233 -8.16 7.74 -10.91
N ALA A 234 -9.41 7.34 -10.75
CA ALA A 234 -10.04 7.21 -9.45
C ALA A 234 -9.96 5.75 -8.97
N LEU A 235 -9.76 5.57 -7.66
CA LEU A 235 -9.99 4.31 -6.97
C LEU A 235 -11.11 4.56 -5.95
N GLY A 236 -12.36 4.35 -6.37
CA GLY A 236 -13.52 4.77 -5.58
C GLY A 236 -13.54 6.28 -5.37
N ASN A 237 -13.55 6.73 -4.11
CA ASN A 237 -13.44 8.15 -3.74
C ASN A 237 -12.00 8.70 -3.71
N VAL A 238 -10.99 7.89 -4.01
CA VAL A 238 -9.59 8.33 -3.95
C VAL A 238 -9.17 8.85 -5.31
N ILE A 239 -8.73 10.11 -5.34
CA ILE A 239 -7.96 10.66 -6.45
C ILE A 239 -6.50 10.40 -6.14
N TYR A 240 -5.80 9.71 -7.04
CA TYR A 240 -4.36 9.53 -6.95
C TYR A 240 -3.68 10.07 -8.19
N ILE A 241 -2.52 10.68 -7.97
CA ILE A 241 -1.68 11.23 -9.03
C ILE A 241 -0.29 10.68 -8.82
N MET A 242 0.25 10.11 -9.89
CA MET A 242 1.58 9.54 -9.91
C MET A 242 2.37 10.18 -11.05
N CYS A 243 3.58 10.63 -10.76
CA CYS A 243 4.50 11.14 -11.76
C CYS A 243 5.68 10.18 -11.98
N SER A 244 6.45 10.39 -13.05
CA SER A 244 7.74 9.72 -13.22
C SER A 244 8.76 10.30 -12.22
N PRO A 245 9.74 9.52 -11.72
CA PRO A 245 10.86 10.07 -10.94
C PRO A 245 11.62 11.19 -11.66
N LEU A 246 11.59 11.22 -13.00
CA LEU A 246 12.24 12.24 -13.81
C LEU A 246 11.41 13.52 -13.99
N THR A 247 10.17 13.54 -13.50
CA THR A 247 9.27 14.71 -13.60
C THR A 247 9.85 15.86 -12.78
N THR A 248 9.87 17.08 -13.31
CA THR A 248 10.36 18.24 -12.55
C THR A 248 9.35 18.68 -11.48
N THR A 249 9.85 19.26 -10.40
CA THR A 249 9.02 19.79 -9.31
C THR A 249 8.08 20.90 -9.79
N ASP A 250 8.47 21.66 -10.81
CA ASP A 250 7.61 22.68 -11.43
C ASP A 250 6.37 22.08 -12.11
N VAL A 251 6.53 20.96 -12.82
CA VAL A 251 5.39 20.25 -13.43
C VAL A 251 4.49 19.68 -12.34
N CYS A 252 5.05 19.06 -11.31
CA CYS A 252 4.28 18.56 -10.17
C CYS A 252 3.51 19.69 -9.46
N ARG A 253 4.12 20.87 -9.29
CA ARG A 253 3.46 22.06 -8.73
C ARG A 253 2.28 22.52 -9.60
N GLN A 254 2.46 22.60 -10.91
CA GLN A 254 1.38 22.99 -11.84
C GLN A 254 0.21 22.00 -11.82
N VAL A 255 0.51 20.70 -11.80
CA VAL A 255 -0.51 19.64 -11.68
C VAL A 255 -1.25 19.78 -10.35
N LEU A 256 -0.52 19.93 -9.25
CA LEU A 256 -1.10 20.05 -7.91
C LEU A 256 -1.97 21.32 -7.76
N GLN A 257 -1.59 22.44 -8.37
CA GLN A 257 -2.40 23.66 -8.40
C GLN A 257 -3.74 23.45 -9.12
N LYS A 258 -3.74 22.75 -10.27
CA LYS A 258 -4.97 22.38 -10.98
C LYS A 258 -5.85 21.48 -10.12
N VAL A 259 -5.25 20.51 -9.43
CA VAL A 259 -5.96 19.61 -8.50
C VAL A 259 -6.56 20.40 -7.35
N ALA A 260 -5.79 21.29 -6.73
CA ALA A 260 -6.27 22.14 -5.66
C ALA A 260 -7.48 22.99 -6.11
N LYS A 261 -7.43 23.58 -7.31
CA LYS A 261 -8.56 24.32 -7.89
C LYS A 261 -9.81 23.44 -8.04
N VAL A 262 -9.68 22.22 -8.58
CA VAL A 262 -10.84 21.33 -8.75
C VAL A 262 -11.40 20.87 -7.39
N VAL A 263 -10.53 20.57 -6.42
CA VAL A 263 -10.95 20.07 -5.09
C VAL A 263 -11.57 21.17 -4.23
N LEU A 264 -10.94 22.34 -4.18
CA LEU A 264 -11.34 23.47 -3.34
C LEU A 264 -12.54 24.26 -3.93
N GLY A 265 -12.71 24.24 -5.26
CA GLY A 265 -13.71 25.05 -5.97
C GLY A 265 -13.18 26.44 -6.32
#